data_AF-A0A7W8ZUS5-F1
#
_entry.id   AF-A0A7W8ZUS5-F1
#
_cell.length_a   1.000
_cell.length_b   1.000
_cell.length_c   1.000
_cell.angle_alpha   90.00
_cell.angle_beta   90.00
_cell.angle_gamma   90.00
#
_symmetry.space_group_name_H-M   'P 1'
#
loop_
_entity.id
_entity.type
_entity.pdbx_description
1 polymer ?
#
loop_
_entity_poly.entity_id
_entity_poly.type
_entity_poly.pdbx_seq_one_letter_code
_entity_poly.pdbx_strand_id
1 'polypeptide(L)' 'MGTSVRWGTVFGDDNMAAAVIDRIVHHGRLLQFRVGSYRVKRALMK' A
#
# COMPACT_ATOMS: atom_id res chain seq x y z
N MET A 1 5.23 15.64 10.45
CA MET A 1 4.46 14.75 11.36
C MET A 1 3.24 14.28 10.60
N GLY A 2 3.35 13.33 9.68
CA GLY A 2 3.72 11.94 9.97
C GLY A 2 2.42 11.14 9.87
N THR A 3 1.81 11.10 8.69
CA THR A 3 0.74 10.13 8.41
C THR A 3 1.39 8.77 8.60
N SER A 4 1.03 8.05 9.65
CA SER A 4 1.55 6.72 9.90
C SER A 4 1.36 5.91 8.61
N VAL A 5 2.48 5.64 7.93
CA VAL A 5 2.46 4.77 6.78
C VAL A 5 2.05 3.43 7.39
N ARG A 6 0.91 2.87 6.98
CA ARG A 6 0.39 1.60 7.54
C ARG A 6 1.44 0.48 7.59
N TRP A 7 2.50 0.61 6.79
CA TRP A 7 3.65 -0.25 6.71
C TRP A 7 4.49 -0.26 7.99
N GLY A 8 4.54 0.84 8.76
CA GLY A 8 5.19 0.86 10.08
C GLY A 8 4.62 -0.18 11.04
N THR A 9 3.31 -0.43 11.00
CA THR A 9 2.68 -1.52 11.78
C THR A 9 3.01 -2.90 11.22
N VAL A 10 3.14 -3.03 9.89
CA VAL A 10 3.47 -4.31 9.23
C VAL A 10 4.93 -4.70 9.48
N PHE A 11 5.82 -3.72 9.47
CA PHE A 11 7.26 -3.88 9.70
C PHE A 11 7.63 -3.75 11.18
N GLY A 12 6.73 -3.25 12.03
CA GLY A 12 6.98 -3.03 13.46
C GLY A 12 7.88 -1.82 13.76
N ASP A 13 8.34 -1.09 12.75
CA ASP A 13 9.22 0.07 12.86
C ASP A 13 9.07 1.00 11.65
N ASP A 14 8.93 2.30 11.91
CA ASP A 14 8.71 3.31 10.88
C ASP A 14 9.97 3.60 10.04
N ASN A 15 11.17 3.47 10.62
CA ASN A 15 12.43 3.65 9.90
C ASN A 15 12.68 2.47 8.95
N MET A 16 12.39 1.25 9.38
CA MET A 16 12.45 0.08 8.51
C MET A 16 11.43 0.19 7.37
N ALA A 17 10.20 0.61 7.65
CA ALA A 17 9.20 0.85 6.61
C ALA A 17 9.68 1.89 5.59
N ALA A 18 10.27 2.99 6.03
CA ALA A 18 10.82 4.02 5.16
C ALA A 18 11.96 3.48 4.27
N ALA A 19 12.90 2.71 4.83
CA ALA A 19 14.01 2.12 4.08
C ALA A 19 13.53 1.15 2.99
N VAL A 20 12.53 0.31 3.29
CA VAL A 20 11.95 -0.63 2.31
C VAL A 20 11.22 0.13 1.19
N ILE A 21 10.42 1.15 1.54
CA ILE A 21 9.69 1.97 0.56
C ILE A 21 10.67 2.68 -0.36
N ASP A 22 11.74 3.28 0.19
CA ASP A 22 12.79 3.95 -0.59
C ASP A 22 13.34 3.02 -1.69
N ARG A 23 13.79 1.81 -1.34
CA ARG A 23 14.36 0.86 -2.30
C ARG A 23 13.38 0.44 -3.39
N ILE A 24 12.12 0.14 -3.04
CA ILE A 24 11.11 -0.32 -4.00
C ILE A 24 10.68 0.83 -4.92
N VAL A 25 10.45 2.02 -4.38
CA VAL A 25 10.00 3.18 -5.16
C VAL A 25 11.12 3.71 -6.05
N HIS A 26 12.38 3.65 -5.62
CA HIS A 26 13.52 4.12 -6.40
C HIS A 26 13.68 3.37 -7.73
N HIS A 27 13.46 2.05 -7.73
CA HIS A 27 13.59 1.21 -8.93
C HIS A 27 12.25 0.80 -9.55
N GLY A 28 11.14 1.08 -8.88
CA GLY A 28 9.81 0.64 -9.27
C GLY A 28 8.96 1.72 -9.94
N ARG A 29 7.79 1.33 -10.42
CA ARG A 29 6.76 2.25 -10.93
C ARG A 29 5.50 2.12 -10.09
N LEU A 30 4.99 3.24 -9.61
CA LEU A 30 3.76 3.29 -8.83
C LEU A 30 2.53 3.27 -9.74
N LEU A 31 1.64 2.29 -9.52
CA LEU A 31 0.34 2.20 -10.17
C LEU A 31 -0.76 2.35 -9.12
N GLN A 32 -1.56 3.40 -9.26
CA GLN A 32 -2.69 3.65 -8.36
C GLN A 32 -3.98 3.22 -9.05
N PHE A 33 -4.64 2.19 -8.51
CA PHE A 33 -5.97 1.79 -8.94
C PHE A 33 -7.03 2.58 -8.18
N ARG A 34 -7.99 3.16 -8.91
CA ARG A 34 -9.14 3.89 -8.35
C ARG A 34 -10.47 3.15 -8.51
N VAL A 35 -10.44 1.98 -9.15
CA VAL A 35 -11.63 1.18 -9.41
C VAL A 35 -11.95 0.29 -8.21
N GLY A 36 -13.24 0.01 -8.00
CA GLY A 36 -13.70 -0.88 -6.94
C GLY A 36 -13.33 -2.35 -7.20
N SER A 37 -13.39 -3.17 -6.14
CA SER A 37 -13.07 -4.60 -6.23
C SER A 37 -14.03 -5.33 -7.18
N TYR A 38 -13.47 -5.97 -8.20
CA TYR A 38 -14.22 -6.83 -9.13
C TYR A 38 -14.99 -7.92 -8.39
N ARG A 39 -14.33 -8.56 -7.41
CA ARG A 39 -14.92 -9.66 -6.63
C ARG A 39 -16.11 -9.19 -5.81
N VAL A 40 -16.02 -8.03 -5.18
CA VAL A 40 -17.12 -7.45 -4.39
C VAL A 40 -18.29 -7.12 -5.30
N LYS A 41 -18.05 -6.42 -6.41
CA LYS A 41 -19.10 -6.11 -7.39
C LYS A 41 -19.83 -7.37 -7.86
N ARG A 42 -19.09 -8.43 -8.20
CA ARG A 42 -19.67 -9.71 -8.63
C ARG A 42 -20.40 -10.45 -7.50
N ALA A 43 -19.93 -10.39 -6.26
CA ALA A 43 -20.57 -11.04 -5.12
C ALA A 43 -21.91 -10.38 -4.74
N LEU A 44 -22.04 -9.07 -4.98
CA LEU A 44 -23.24 -8.28 -4.68
C LEU A 44 -24.26 -8.26 -5.83
N MET A 45 -23.94 -8.83 -6.99
CA MET A 45 -24.82 -8.92 -8.17
C MET A 45 -25.73 -10.17 -8.14
N LYS A 46 -26.18 -10.61 -6.96
CA LYS A 46 -27.23 -11.63 -6.83
C LYS A 46 -28.59 -10.99 -6.77
#